data_AF-A0A843LSU1-F1
#
_entry.id   AF-A0A843LSU1-F1
#
_cell.length_a   1.000
_cell.length_b   1.000
_cell.length_c   1.000
_cell.angle_alpha   90.00
_cell.angle_beta   90.00
_cell.angle_gamma   90.00
#
_symmetry.space_group_name_H-M   'P 1'
#
loop_
_entity.id
_entity.type
_entity.pdbx_description
1 polymer ?
#
loop_
_entity_poly.entity_id
_entity_poly.type
_entity_poly.pdbx_seq_one_letter_code
_entity_poly.pdbx_strand_id
1 'polypeptide(L)' 'MTYDSAIIIRALNIHKEYGLHFWDSLLVATMEKNEIRRIITEDIHLKKIPWIEVINPFQ' A
#
# COMPACT_ATOMS: atom_id res chain seq x y z
N MET A 1 10.71 -1.95 -11.95
CA MET A 1 9.31 -2.09 -11.50
C MET A 1 8.42 -1.58 -12.60
N THR A 2 7.67 -2.45 -13.26
CA THR A 2 6.71 -2.04 -14.29
C THR A 2 5.31 -2.11 -13.68
N TYR A 3 4.57 -1.01 -13.74
CA TYR A 3 3.15 -1.00 -13.39
C TYR A 3 2.36 -1.62 -14.54
N ASP A 4 2.15 -2.94 -14.45
CA ASP A 4 1.27 -3.64 -15.38
C ASP A 4 -0.21 -3.40 -15.01
N SER A 5 -1.10 -3.78 -15.93
CA SER A 5 -2.55 -3.63 -15.72
C SER A 5 -3.06 -4.36 -14.48
N ALA A 6 -2.42 -5.46 -14.08
CA ALA A 6 -2.79 -6.22 -12.89
C ALA A 6 -2.53 -5.42 -11.61
N ILE A 7 -1.38 -4.75 -11.51
CA ILE A 7 -1.07 -3.85 -10.37
C ILE A 7 -2.08 -2.70 -10.31
N ILE A 8 -2.43 -2.10 -11.46
CA ILE A 8 -3.40 -0.99 -11.49
C ILE A 8 -4.79 -1.44 -11.03
N ILE A 9 -5.26 -2.60 -11.50
CA ILE A 9 -6.54 -3.18 -11.06
C ILE A 9 -6.50 -3.48 -9.56
N ARG A 10 -5.38 -4.02 -9.06
CA ARG A 10 -5.24 -4.29 -7.62
C ARG A 10 -5.27 -3.00 -6.80
N ALA A 11 -4.62 -1.94 -7.25
CA ALA A 11 -4.66 -0.62 -6.60
C ALA A 11 -6.09 -0.06 -6.53
N LEU A 12 -6.89 -0.19 -7.60
CA LEU A 12 -8.30 0.23 -7.59
C LEU A 12 -9.14 -0.57 -6.59
N ASN A 13 -8.86 -1.87 -6.42
CA ASN A 13 -9.55 -2.69 -5.43
C ASN A 13 -9.16 -2.29 -4.01
N ILE A 14 -7.87 -2.08 -3.73
CA ILE A 14 -7.39 -1.61 -2.42
C ILE A 14 -7.98 -0.24 -2.07
N HIS A 15 -8.04 0.68 -3.04
CA HIS A 15 -8.68 1.98 -2.88
C HIS A 15 -10.13 1.84 -2.38
N LYS A 16 -10.90 0.94 -2.99
CA LYS A 16 -12.29 0.66 -2.61
C LYS A 16 -12.42 -0.07 -1.28
N GLU A 17 -11.53 -1.03 -1.01
CA GLU A 17 -11.57 -1.91 0.17
C GLU A 17 -11.18 -1.16 1.45
N TYR A 18 -10.18 -0.27 1.38
CA TYR A 18 -9.60 0.39 2.56
C TYR A 18 -9.80 1.91 2.60
N GLY A 19 -10.41 2.50 1.56
CA GLY A 19 -10.65 3.95 1.48
C GLY A 19 -9.35 4.75 1.53
N LEU A 20 -8.31 4.26 0.87
CA LEU A 20 -6.99 4.92 0.74
C LEU A 20 -6.95 5.82 -0.49
N HIS A 21 -6.02 6.78 -0.56
CA HIS A 21 -5.78 7.48 -1.82
C HIS A 21 -5.29 6.48 -2.89
N PHE A 22 -5.52 6.76 -4.18
CA PHE A 22 -5.11 5.85 -5.25
C PHE A 22 -3.61 5.55 -5.22
N TRP A 23 -2.76 6.57 -4.95
CA TRP A 23 -1.31 6.40 -4.87
C TRP A 23 -0.87 5.51 -3.71
N ASP A 24 -1.48 5.65 -2.53
CA ASP A 24 -1.22 4.76 -1.39
C ASP A 24 -1.65 3.33 -1.74
N SER A 25 -2.79 3.21 -2.44
CA SER A 25 -3.29 1.92 -2.90
C SER A 25 -2.37 1.26 -3.93
N LEU A 26 -1.76 2.05 -4.81
CA LEU A 26 -0.77 1.59 -5.80
C LEU A 26 0.52 1.14 -5.13
N LEU A 27 0.96 1.87 -4.10
CA LEU A 27 2.10 1.48 -3.27
C LEU A 27 1.82 0.15 -2.56
N VAL A 28 0.67 0.01 -1.90
CA VAL A 28 0.24 -1.23 -1.25
C VAL A 28 0.16 -2.38 -2.24
N ALA A 29 -0.42 -2.19 -3.43
CA ALA A 29 -0.47 -3.21 -4.48
C ALA A 29 0.93 -3.66 -4.93
N THR A 30 1.86 -2.71 -5.00
CA THR A 30 3.27 -2.98 -5.35
C THR A 30 3.97 -3.74 -4.23
N MET A 31 3.76 -3.36 -2.98
CA MET A 31 4.28 -4.07 -1.81
C MET A 31 3.77 -5.51 -1.75
N GLU A 32 2.46 -5.72 -1.97
CA GLU A 32 1.83 -7.03 -1.98
C GLU A 32 2.44 -7.94 -3.06
N LYS A 33 2.57 -7.45 -4.30
CA LYS A 33 3.17 -8.20 -5.42
C LYS A 33 4.61 -8.64 -5.14
N ASN A 34 5.37 -7.84 -4.39
CA ASN A 34 6.77 -8.11 -4.08
C ASN A 34 6.96 -8.71 -2.67
N GLU A 35 5.88 -9.13 -2.01
CA GLU A 35 5.91 -9.71 -0.66
C GLU A 35 6.56 -8.81 0.41
N ILE A 36 6.52 -7.49 0.21
CA ILE A 36 7.05 -6.50 1.13
C ILE A 36 6.00 -6.23 2.21
N ARG A 37 6.30 -6.56 3.46
CA ARG A 37 5.36 -6.42 4.58
C ARG A 37 5.64 -5.24 5.50
N ARG A 38 6.73 -4.50 5.29
CA ARG A 38 7.14 -3.39 6.18
C ARG A 38 7.41 -2.14 5.37
N ILE A 39 6.97 -1.00 5.87
CA ILE A 39 7.28 0.31 5.33
C ILE A 39 7.67 1.28 6.44
N ILE A 40 8.69 2.09 6.17
CA ILE A 40 9.07 3.22 7.02
C ILE A 40 8.47 4.47 6.40
N THR A 41 7.57 5.13 7.11
CA THR A 41 6.86 6.32 6.61
C THR A 41 6.22 7.11 7.74
N GLU A 42 6.18 8.43 7.60
CA GLU A 42 5.39 9.33 8.43
C GLU A 42 3.87 9.14 8.22
N ASP A 43 3.45 8.53 7.11
CA ASP A 43 2.04 8.35 6.76
C ASP A 43 1.40 7.19 7.53
N ILE A 44 0.52 7.54 8.47
CA ILE A 44 -0.21 6.57 9.29
C ILE A 44 -1.42 5.95 8.60
N HIS A 45 -1.86 6.44 7.43
CA HIS A 45 -3.04 5.91 6.73
C HIS A 45 -2.86 4.44 6.32
N LEU A 46 -1.63 4.04 6.03
CA LEU A 46 -1.29 2.65 5.69
C LEU A 46 -1.52 1.65 6.84
N LYS A 47 -1.70 2.13 8.09
CA LYS A 47 -2.11 1.28 9.22
C LYS A 47 -3.48 0.63 9.03
N LYS A 48 -4.28 1.10 8.07
CA LYS A 48 -5.55 0.44 7.67
C LYS A 48 -5.35 -0.92 7.00
N ILE A 49 -4.15 -1.21 6.49
CA ILE A 49 -3.84 -2.48 5.81
C ILE A 49 -3.34 -3.50 6.84
N PRO A 50 -4.09 -4.58 7.15
CA PRO A 50 -3.78 -5.45 8.30
C PRO A 50 -2.46 -6.22 8.18
N TRP A 51 -1.97 -6.46 6.96
CA TRP A 51 -0.77 -7.25 6.70
C TRP A 51 0.50 -6.41 6.54
N ILE A 52 0.41 -5.08 6.65
CA ILE A 52 1.56 -4.16 6.57
C ILE A 52 1.96 -3.68 7.97
N GLU A 53 3.23 -3.81 8.30
CA GLU A 53 3.88 -3.17 9.43
C GLU A 53 4.33 -1.75 9.04
N VAL A 54 3.71 -0.74 9.65
CA VAL A 54 4.05 0.67 9.44
C VAL A 54 4.93 1.18 10.58
N ILE A 55 6.14 1.63 10.27
CA ILE A 55 7.08 2.23 11.23
C ILE A 55 7.19 3.72 10.92
N ASN A 56 6.77 4.57 11.87
CA ASN A 56 6.97 6.01 11.76
C ASN A 56 8.33 6.39 12.36
N PRO A 57 9.28 6.93 11.58
CA PRO A 57 10.64 7.22 12.06
C PRO A 57 10.74 8.46 12.95
N PHE A 58 9.66 9.24 13.08
CA PHE A 58 9.58 10.44 13.91
C PHE A 58 8.80 10.22 15.21
N GLN A 59 8.39 8.97 15.49
CA GLN A 59 7.86 8.55 16.78
C GLN A 59 8.96 8.00 17.69
#